data_AF-A0A6B2GGR7-F1
#
_entry.id   AF-A0A6B2GGR7-F1
#
_cell.length_a   1.000
_cell.length_b   1.000
_cell.length_c   1.000
_cell.angle_alpha   90.00
_cell.angle_beta   90.00
_cell.angle_gamma   90.00
#
_symmetry.space_group_name_H-M   'P 1'
#
loop_
_entity.id
_entity.type
_entity.pdbx_description
1 polymer ?
#
loop_
_entity_poly.entity_id
_entity_poly.type
_entity_poly.pdbx_seq_one_letter_code
_entity_poly.pdbx_strand_id
1 'polypeptide(L)'
;NHYWFDMNRDWLVTQLPESKARISTFQSWFPNVLTDHHEMQTDGTYFFQPGIQSRTHPLTPKMNQDLTKKIAAFHAKAMDKIGSLYYSEESFDDFYYGKGSTYPDINGGIGILFEQASSRGHAQESVNGILVGSLKDKGSSYQFAKMLERQHITFHALKNDMDANGKHFNKENSIIIPLEQKNVRMINAMFEKRTQFADSLFYDISAWTLPLAFNLDYAYLNLTDKLGTQITNMEFEKGKLSNQSQYAYVFEWHNYYAPAALQALLKKGLRAKVALKPFSVEGHSYDYGSIMIPVQNQDLNAQELAMVMTKIAQDFGINITSLSTGLTEGIDLGSPNFEPLKALNVAVL
;
A
#
# COMPACT_ATOMS: atom_id res chain seq x y z
N ASN A 1 9.87 -7.76 -40.22
CA ASN A 1 10.98 -6.84 -40.55
C ASN A 1 12.32 -7.59 -40.41
N HIS A 2 12.93 -7.99 -41.53
CA HIS A 2 14.21 -8.74 -41.57
C HIS A 2 15.43 -7.88 -41.14
N TYR A 3 15.29 -6.55 -41.13
CA TYR A 3 16.38 -5.59 -40.86
C TYR A 3 16.22 -4.83 -39.53
N TRP A 4 15.25 -5.20 -38.69
CA TRP A 4 14.98 -4.62 -37.36
C TRP A 4 14.80 -3.09 -37.33
N PHE A 5 14.49 -2.47 -38.47
CA PHE A 5 14.27 -1.02 -38.52
C PHE A 5 12.89 -0.64 -37.95
N ASP A 6 12.83 0.40 -37.11
CA ASP A 6 11.59 0.80 -36.47
C ASP A 6 10.60 1.38 -37.49
N MET A 7 9.46 0.68 -37.71
CA MET A 7 8.41 1.13 -38.63
C MET A 7 7.77 2.45 -38.20
N ASN A 8 7.82 2.81 -36.91
CA ASN A 8 7.35 4.09 -36.39
C ASN A 8 8.48 5.14 -36.28
N ARG A 9 9.59 4.95 -36.99
CA ARG A 9 10.59 5.99 -37.32
C ARG A 9 10.78 6.20 -38.82
N ASP A 10 10.13 5.38 -39.63
CA ASP A 10 10.33 5.27 -41.08
C ASP A 10 9.27 6.01 -41.92
N TRP A 11 8.44 6.88 -41.31
CA TRP A 11 7.42 7.63 -42.06
C TRP A 11 8.01 8.66 -43.03
N LEU A 12 9.18 9.22 -42.71
CA LEU A 12 9.90 10.15 -43.59
C LEU A 12 10.91 9.45 -44.49
N VAL A 13 11.70 8.54 -43.92
CA VAL A 13 12.82 7.91 -44.63
C VAL A 13 12.30 6.88 -45.64
N THR A 14 11.17 6.24 -45.35
CA THR A 14 10.47 5.30 -46.24
C THR A 14 11.36 4.19 -46.79
N GLN A 15 12.28 3.66 -45.97
CA GLN A 15 13.17 2.58 -46.39
C GLN A 15 12.41 1.28 -46.61
N LEU A 16 11.46 0.98 -45.72
CA LEU A 16 10.72 -0.28 -45.71
C LEU A 16 9.60 -0.29 -46.76
N PRO A 17 9.33 -1.44 -47.42
CA PRO A 17 8.26 -1.53 -48.41
C PRO A 17 6.88 -1.20 -47.83
N GLU A 18 6.62 -1.56 -46.57
CA GLU A 18 5.38 -1.22 -45.85
C GLU A 18 5.22 0.30 -45.68
N SER A 19 6.30 1.02 -45.36
CA SER A 19 6.29 2.48 -45.25
C SER A 19 6.03 3.16 -46.59
N LYS A 20 6.65 2.67 -47.68
CA LYS A 20 6.42 3.19 -49.04
C LYS A 20 4.95 3.08 -49.44
N ALA A 21 4.35 1.91 -49.18
CA ALA A 21 2.93 1.69 -49.45
C ALA A 21 2.04 2.62 -48.59
N ARG A 22 2.31 2.69 -47.28
CA ARG A 22 1.60 3.56 -46.33
C ARG A 22 1.63 5.04 -46.73
N ILE A 23 2.80 5.57 -47.11
CA ILE A 23 2.93 6.97 -47.52
C ILE A 23 2.25 7.22 -48.87
N SER A 24 2.35 6.29 -49.82
CA SER A 24 1.62 6.38 -51.10
C SER A 24 0.10 6.48 -50.88
N THR A 25 -0.44 5.64 -50.00
CA THR A 25 -1.87 5.67 -49.62
C THR A 25 -2.23 6.98 -48.91
N PHE A 26 -1.41 7.42 -47.94
CA PHE A 26 -1.64 8.67 -47.22
C PHE A 26 -1.69 9.86 -48.18
N GLN A 27 -0.72 9.98 -49.10
CA GLN A 27 -0.63 11.08 -50.08
C GLN A 27 -1.70 10.98 -51.18
N SER A 28 -2.27 9.80 -51.42
CA SER A 28 -3.39 9.67 -52.35
C SER A 28 -4.72 10.09 -51.72
N TRP A 29 -4.88 9.86 -50.42
CA TRP A 29 -6.15 10.06 -49.72
C TRP A 29 -6.23 11.37 -48.93
N PHE A 30 -5.09 11.89 -48.43
CA PHE A 30 -4.99 13.07 -47.57
C PHE A 30 -6.00 13.06 -46.40
N PRO A 31 -5.86 12.14 -45.43
CA PRO A 31 -6.80 12.06 -44.32
C PRO A 31 -6.72 13.28 -43.40
N ASN A 32 -7.88 13.76 -42.96
CA ASN A 32 -7.97 14.82 -41.93
C ASN A 32 -7.53 14.34 -40.55
N VAL A 33 -7.74 13.04 -40.24
CA VAL A 33 -7.36 12.42 -38.97
C VAL A 33 -6.73 11.07 -39.27
N LEU A 34 -5.58 10.82 -38.64
CA LEU A 34 -4.91 9.52 -38.68
C LEU A 34 -4.67 9.03 -37.25
N THR A 35 -5.01 7.79 -36.99
CA THR A 35 -4.85 7.15 -35.69
C THR A 35 -3.74 6.09 -35.74
N ASP A 36 -2.73 6.22 -34.89
CA ASP A 36 -1.60 5.33 -34.75
C ASP A 36 -1.75 4.56 -33.42
N HIS A 37 -2.02 3.26 -33.49
CA HIS A 37 -2.35 2.45 -32.30
C HIS A 37 -1.18 1.56 -31.90
N HIS A 38 -0.79 1.64 -30.64
CA HIS A 38 0.36 0.95 -30.04
C HIS A 38 -0.02 0.30 -28.71
N GLU A 39 0.89 -0.55 -28.23
CA GLU A 39 0.80 -1.19 -26.92
C GLU A 39 2.05 -0.85 -26.08
N MET A 40 1.83 -0.60 -24.80
CA MET A 40 2.86 -0.37 -23.79
C MET A 40 3.06 -1.61 -22.89
N GLN A 41 3.84 -1.44 -21.83
CA GLN A 41 3.98 -2.41 -20.75
C GLN A 41 2.60 -2.74 -20.14
N THR A 42 2.52 -3.88 -19.44
CA THR A 42 1.26 -4.43 -18.93
C THR A 42 0.63 -3.63 -17.79
N ASP A 43 1.39 -2.74 -17.17
CA ASP A 43 0.98 -1.84 -16.09
C ASP A 43 0.63 -0.42 -16.59
N GLY A 44 0.75 -0.15 -17.89
CA GLY A 44 0.39 1.12 -18.50
C GLY A 44 -1.12 1.34 -18.56
N THR A 45 -1.57 2.56 -18.27
CA THR A 45 -2.96 3.00 -18.55
C THR A 45 -3.06 3.56 -19.98
N TYR A 46 -4.26 3.97 -20.42
CA TYR A 46 -4.44 4.48 -21.78
C TYR A 46 -3.78 5.84 -21.98
N PHE A 47 -3.08 6.03 -23.10
CA PHE A 47 -2.66 7.36 -23.55
C PHE A 47 -3.30 7.71 -24.88
N PHE A 48 -3.63 8.99 -25.03
CA PHE A 48 -3.98 9.59 -26.31
C PHE A 48 -3.38 10.98 -26.45
N GLN A 49 -2.99 11.30 -27.68
CA GLN A 49 -2.49 12.60 -28.11
C GLN A 49 -3.41 13.75 -27.62
N PRO A 50 -2.88 14.90 -27.18
CA PRO A 50 -1.52 15.39 -27.41
C PRO A 50 -0.45 14.92 -26.41
N GLY A 51 0.81 14.96 -26.84
CA GLY A 51 1.99 14.77 -26.00
C GLY A 51 2.43 16.07 -25.33
N ILE A 52 3.66 16.07 -24.83
CA ILE A 52 4.23 17.20 -24.08
C ILE A 52 4.26 18.47 -24.94
N GLN A 53 3.51 19.50 -24.53
CA GLN A 53 3.30 20.72 -25.31
C GLN A 53 4.57 21.52 -25.60
N SER A 54 5.59 21.43 -24.74
CA SER A 54 6.89 22.08 -24.96
C SER A 54 7.79 21.32 -25.95
N ARG A 55 7.40 20.12 -26.37
CA ARG A 55 8.13 19.23 -27.27
C ARG A 55 7.40 19.03 -28.60
N THR A 56 6.60 20.01 -29.01
CA THR A 56 5.99 20.06 -30.34
C THR A 56 6.94 20.75 -31.32
N HIS A 57 7.05 20.21 -32.54
CA HIS A 57 7.88 20.83 -33.56
C HIS A 57 7.36 22.23 -33.94
N PRO A 58 8.21 23.27 -34.09
CA PRO A 58 7.77 24.65 -34.35
C PRO A 58 6.98 24.86 -35.63
N LEU A 59 7.12 23.96 -36.62
CA LEU A 59 6.36 24.00 -37.87
C LEU A 59 4.95 23.41 -37.75
N THR A 60 4.62 22.74 -36.64
CA THR A 60 3.25 22.27 -36.40
C THR A 60 2.38 23.47 -36.04
N PRO A 61 1.34 23.80 -36.82
CA PRO A 61 0.51 24.95 -36.54
C PRO A 61 -0.16 24.83 -35.17
N LYS A 62 -0.27 25.94 -34.43
CA LYS A 62 -0.93 25.93 -33.10
C LYS A 62 -2.35 25.37 -33.15
N MET A 63 -3.06 25.66 -34.24
CA MET A 63 -4.42 25.17 -34.47
C MET A 63 -4.51 23.63 -34.52
N ASN A 64 -3.48 22.94 -35.01
CA ASN A 64 -3.44 21.47 -34.99
C ASN A 64 -3.50 20.97 -33.54
N GLN A 65 -2.61 21.47 -32.67
CA GLN A 65 -2.58 21.09 -31.24
C GLN A 65 -3.88 21.47 -30.51
N ASP A 66 -4.47 22.63 -30.82
CA ASP A 66 -5.75 23.03 -30.23
C ASP A 66 -6.90 22.10 -30.63
N LEU A 67 -6.90 21.59 -31.87
CA LEU A 67 -7.88 20.59 -32.33
C LEU A 67 -7.61 19.23 -31.68
N THR A 68 -6.35 18.81 -31.59
CA THR A 68 -5.96 17.57 -30.90
C THR A 68 -6.41 17.58 -29.44
N LYS A 69 -6.25 18.70 -28.71
CA LYS A 69 -6.77 18.87 -27.34
C LYS A 69 -8.29 18.71 -27.25
N LYS A 70 -9.05 19.24 -28.22
CA LYS A 70 -10.51 19.08 -28.26
C LYS A 70 -10.91 17.62 -28.47
N ILE A 71 -10.18 16.91 -29.32
CA ILE A 71 -10.38 15.46 -29.53
C ILE A 71 -10.01 14.68 -28.26
N ALA A 72 -8.90 15.02 -27.62
CA ALA A 72 -8.48 14.43 -26.35
C ALA A 72 -9.56 14.60 -25.26
N ALA A 73 -10.17 15.78 -25.15
CA ALA A 73 -11.27 16.02 -24.20
C ALA A 73 -12.49 15.12 -24.46
N PHE A 74 -12.77 14.77 -25.71
CA PHE A 74 -13.80 13.81 -26.06
C PHE A 74 -13.44 12.38 -25.59
N HIS A 75 -12.21 11.93 -25.83
CA HIS A 75 -11.73 10.62 -25.36
C HIS A 75 -11.69 10.54 -23.83
N ALA A 76 -11.21 11.59 -23.16
CA ALA A 76 -11.20 11.73 -21.71
C ALA A 76 -12.60 11.51 -21.13
N LYS A 77 -13.61 12.22 -21.65
CA LYS A 77 -15.00 12.05 -21.23
C LYS A 77 -15.53 10.63 -21.45
N ALA A 78 -15.12 9.96 -22.52
CA ALA A 78 -15.50 8.58 -22.78
C ALA A 78 -14.85 7.61 -21.77
N MET A 79 -13.56 7.78 -21.47
CA MET A 79 -12.84 6.99 -20.48
C MET A 79 -13.39 7.22 -19.06
N ASP A 80 -13.67 8.47 -18.69
CA ASP A 80 -14.31 8.82 -17.42
C ASP A 80 -15.66 8.12 -17.26
N LYS A 81 -16.46 8.06 -18.34
CA LYS A 81 -17.77 7.40 -18.34
C LYS A 81 -17.68 5.89 -18.06
N ILE A 82 -16.63 5.23 -18.55
CA ILE A 82 -16.40 3.79 -18.32
C ILE A 82 -15.54 3.50 -17.08
N GLY A 83 -15.05 4.54 -16.39
CA GLY A 83 -14.20 4.41 -15.21
C GLY A 83 -12.77 3.94 -15.50
N SER A 84 -12.30 4.13 -16.74
CA SER A 84 -10.94 3.73 -17.14
C SER A 84 -9.93 4.84 -16.86
N LEU A 85 -8.72 4.47 -16.44
CA LEU A 85 -7.62 5.40 -16.23
C LEU A 85 -6.94 5.76 -17.56
N TYR A 86 -6.54 7.02 -17.70
CA TYR A 86 -5.82 7.53 -18.86
C TYR A 86 -4.93 8.71 -18.49
N TYR A 87 -4.04 9.09 -19.40
CA TYR A 87 -3.22 10.29 -19.33
C TYR A 87 -3.00 10.90 -20.72
N SER A 88 -2.69 12.20 -20.75
CA SER A 88 -2.41 12.99 -21.96
C SER A 88 -1.54 14.19 -21.56
N GLU A 89 -0.82 14.80 -22.50
CA GLU A 89 0.12 15.93 -22.31
C GLU A 89 1.35 15.66 -21.42
N GLU A 90 1.40 14.53 -20.71
CA GLU A 90 2.42 14.23 -19.69
C GLU A 90 3.58 13.36 -20.22
N SER A 91 3.42 12.75 -21.39
CA SER A 91 4.41 11.87 -22.01
C SER A 91 4.42 12.02 -23.53
N PHE A 92 5.43 11.41 -24.17
CA PHE A 92 5.70 11.46 -25.61
C PHE A 92 5.92 12.87 -26.18
N ASP A 93 6.65 12.97 -27.28
CA ASP A 93 6.92 14.23 -27.97
C ASP A 93 6.26 14.28 -29.35
N ASP A 94 6.06 15.51 -29.85
CA ASP A 94 5.56 15.81 -31.19
C ASP A 94 6.63 16.50 -32.05
N PHE A 95 7.92 16.23 -31.77
CA PHE A 95 9.02 16.97 -32.38
C PHE A 95 9.47 16.33 -33.70
N TYR A 96 9.60 15.01 -33.75
CA TYR A 96 10.08 14.31 -34.94
C TYR A 96 8.94 13.80 -35.83
N TYR A 97 8.82 14.34 -37.05
CA TYR A 97 7.77 13.98 -38.03
C TYR A 97 7.91 12.58 -38.68
N GLY A 98 8.84 11.74 -38.24
CA GLY A 98 8.97 10.37 -38.74
C GLY A 98 8.07 9.34 -38.03
N LYS A 99 7.05 9.79 -37.28
CA LYS A 99 6.10 8.97 -36.52
C LYS A 99 4.69 9.13 -37.07
N GLY A 100 3.83 8.14 -36.88
CA GLY A 100 2.43 8.20 -37.32
C GLY A 100 1.61 9.26 -36.60
N SER A 101 1.97 9.54 -35.36
CA SER A 101 1.36 10.58 -34.55
C SER A 101 1.70 12.02 -34.97
N THR A 102 2.69 12.24 -35.85
CA THR A 102 3.20 13.58 -36.17
C THR A 102 3.34 13.84 -37.67
N TYR A 103 3.64 12.83 -38.50
CA TYR A 103 3.68 12.98 -39.96
C TYR A 103 2.41 13.62 -40.55
N PRO A 104 1.18 13.29 -40.08
CA PRO A 104 -0.02 13.98 -40.55
C PRO A 104 -0.05 15.47 -40.20
N ASP A 105 0.51 15.86 -39.05
CA ASP A 105 0.42 17.23 -38.53
C ASP A 105 1.08 18.26 -39.43
N ILE A 106 2.21 17.91 -40.05
CA ILE A 106 2.89 18.78 -41.02
C ILE A 106 2.23 18.77 -42.40
N ASN A 107 1.41 17.76 -42.69
CA ASN A 107 0.71 17.59 -43.97
C ASN A 107 -0.76 18.05 -43.90
N GLY A 108 -1.16 18.78 -42.86
CA GLY A 108 -2.50 19.36 -42.72
C GLY A 108 -3.56 18.42 -42.12
N GLY A 109 -3.17 17.21 -41.69
CA GLY A 109 -4.01 16.31 -40.90
C GLY A 109 -3.74 16.43 -39.40
N ILE A 110 -4.43 15.62 -38.60
CA ILE A 110 -4.18 15.44 -37.17
C ILE A 110 -3.75 13.99 -36.93
N GLY A 111 -2.52 13.79 -36.46
CA GLY A 111 -2.03 12.50 -36.00
C GLY A 111 -2.42 12.27 -34.54
N ILE A 112 -2.91 11.07 -34.22
CA ILE A 112 -3.25 10.69 -32.85
C ILE A 112 -2.56 9.38 -32.52
N LEU A 113 -1.60 9.42 -31.60
CA LEU A 113 -1.09 8.22 -30.94
C LEU A 113 -2.13 7.73 -29.93
N PHE A 114 -2.45 6.45 -29.98
CA PHE A 114 -3.13 5.72 -28.91
C PHE A 114 -2.17 4.66 -28.36
N GLU A 115 -1.97 4.67 -27.05
CA GLU A 115 -1.27 3.61 -26.35
C GLU A 115 -2.24 2.91 -25.40
N GLN A 116 -2.15 1.60 -25.32
CA GLN A 116 -2.90 0.79 -24.35
C GLN A 116 -1.98 -0.23 -23.67
N ALA A 117 -2.44 -0.82 -22.57
CA ALA A 117 -1.74 -1.95 -21.96
C ALA A 117 -1.61 -3.10 -22.97
N SER A 118 -0.44 -3.77 -22.97
CA SER A 118 -0.19 -4.92 -23.85
C SER A 118 -1.23 -6.03 -23.64
N SER A 119 -1.84 -6.51 -24.73
CA SER A 119 -2.84 -7.60 -24.69
C SER A 119 -2.25 -8.96 -25.00
N ARG A 120 -0.91 -9.13 -24.93
CA ARG A 120 -0.22 -10.42 -25.15
C ARG A 120 -1.04 -11.53 -24.49
N GLY A 121 -1.61 -12.43 -25.30
CA GLY A 121 -2.70 -13.34 -24.94
C GLY A 121 -2.41 -14.40 -23.87
N HIS A 122 -1.41 -14.19 -23.03
CA HIS A 122 -1.13 -14.94 -21.81
C HIS A 122 -1.40 -14.02 -20.61
N ALA A 123 -2.06 -14.53 -19.57
CA ALA A 123 -2.16 -13.82 -18.30
C ALA A 123 -0.75 -13.44 -17.83
N GLN A 124 -0.45 -12.14 -17.78
CA GLN A 124 0.84 -11.64 -17.32
C GLN A 124 0.72 -11.18 -15.87
N GLU A 125 1.73 -11.50 -15.07
CA GLU A 125 1.78 -11.04 -13.70
C GLU A 125 2.20 -9.57 -13.64
N SER A 126 1.26 -8.68 -13.27
CA SER A 126 1.56 -7.30 -12.89
C SER A 126 1.30 -7.09 -11.40
N VAL A 127 1.92 -6.06 -10.81
CA VAL A 127 1.58 -5.64 -9.44
C VAL A 127 0.15 -5.11 -9.47
N ASN A 128 -0.74 -5.81 -8.78
CA ASN A 128 -2.17 -5.47 -8.72
C ASN A 128 -2.73 -5.54 -7.31
N GLY A 129 -1.87 -5.63 -6.29
CA GLY A 129 -2.27 -5.53 -4.90
C GLY A 129 -1.17 -5.08 -3.95
N ILE A 130 -1.61 -4.65 -2.76
CA ILE A 130 -0.75 -4.27 -1.65
C ILE A 130 -1.02 -5.22 -0.48
N LEU A 131 0.02 -5.89 0.00
CA LEU A 131 0.01 -6.65 1.25
C LEU A 131 0.45 -5.71 2.36
N VAL A 132 -0.28 -5.68 3.46
CA VAL A 132 0.02 -4.86 4.63
C VAL A 132 -0.30 -5.64 5.89
N GLY A 133 0.56 -5.55 6.89
CA GLY A 133 0.39 -6.27 8.14
C GLY A 133 1.56 -6.11 9.10
N SER A 134 1.49 -6.82 10.22
CA SER A 134 2.55 -6.85 11.23
C SER A 134 2.74 -8.26 11.74
N LEU A 135 4.00 -8.66 11.92
CA LEU A 135 4.36 -9.99 12.42
C LEU A 135 3.74 -10.29 13.79
N LYS A 136 3.75 -9.30 14.70
CA LYS A 136 3.35 -9.48 16.10
C LYS A 136 2.15 -8.62 16.54
N ASP A 137 1.69 -7.69 15.71
CA ASP A 137 0.65 -6.72 16.09
C ASP A 137 -0.61 -6.82 15.23
N LYS A 138 -1.53 -7.67 15.66
CA LYS A 138 -2.87 -7.77 15.07
C LYS A 138 -3.72 -6.52 15.30
N GLY A 139 -3.48 -5.81 16.41
CA GLY A 139 -4.26 -4.63 16.79
C GLY A 139 -4.08 -3.47 15.80
N SER A 140 -2.84 -3.25 15.35
CA SER A 140 -2.55 -2.24 14.33
C SER A 140 -3.16 -2.59 12.99
N SER A 141 -3.07 -3.85 12.57
CA SER A 141 -3.72 -4.32 11.34
C SER A 141 -5.24 -4.19 11.41
N TYR A 142 -5.85 -4.47 12.58
CA TYR A 142 -7.27 -4.22 12.82
C TYR A 142 -7.64 -2.74 12.68
N GLN A 143 -6.90 -1.84 13.33
CA GLN A 143 -7.21 -0.40 13.26
C GLN A 143 -7.03 0.17 11.85
N PHE A 144 -6.01 -0.30 11.14
CA PHE A 144 -5.80 0.03 9.74
C PHE A 144 -6.96 -0.49 8.86
N ALA A 145 -7.36 -1.74 9.03
CA ALA A 145 -8.51 -2.32 8.33
C ALA A 145 -9.81 -1.53 8.61
N LYS A 146 -10.09 -1.17 9.87
CA LYS A 146 -11.25 -0.31 10.21
C LYS A 146 -11.20 1.04 9.51
N MET A 147 -10.02 1.60 9.30
CA MET A 147 -9.87 2.83 8.53
C MET A 147 -10.19 2.60 7.04
N LEU A 148 -9.67 1.53 6.45
CA LEU A 148 -9.99 1.18 5.05
C LEU A 148 -11.51 0.99 4.85
N GLU A 149 -12.19 0.33 5.79
CA GLU A 149 -13.65 0.16 5.75
C GLU A 149 -14.39 1.50 5.75
N ARG A 150 -14.01 2.43 6.63
CA ARG A 150 -14.61 3.78 6.67
C ARG A 150 -14.42 4.55 5.37
N GLN A 151 -13.35 4.23 4.63
CA GLN A 151 -13.00 4.82 3.35
C GLN A 151 -13.56 4.03 2.15
N HIS A 152 -14.40 3.01 2.40
CA HIS A 152 -14.94 2.11 1.38
C HIS A 152 -13.87 1.49 0.47
N ILE A 153 -12.70 1.20 1.03
CA ILE A 153 -11.64 0.45 0.35
C ILE A 153 -11.87 -1.04 0.56
N THR A 154 -11.91 -1.80 -0.53
CA THR A 154 -12.02 -3.26 -0.50
C THR A 154 -10.67 -3.87 -0.10
N PHE A 155 -10.70 -4.83 0.82
CA PHE A 155 -9.54 -5.63 1.21
C PHE A 155 -9.95 -7.07 1.57
N HIS A 156 -8.97 -7.96 1.56
CA HIS A 156 -9.11 -9.39 1.71
C HIS A 156 -8.15 -9.92 2.77
N ALA A 157 -8.48 -11.07 3.35
CA ALA A 157 -7.51 -11.82 4.13
C ALA A 157 -6.34 -12.27 3.24
N LEU A 158 -5.16 -12.38 3.83
CA LEU A 158 -4.05 -13.10 3.20
C LEU A 158 -4.34 -14.61 3.26
N LYS A 159 -4.19 -15.33 2.13
CA LYS A 159 -4.52 -16.76 2.06
C LYS A 159 -3.59 -17.65 2.89
N ASN A 160 -2.28 -17.41 2.81
CA ASN A 160 -1.24 -18.14 3.51
C ASN A 160 -0.13 -17.18 3.94
N ASP A 161 0.57 -17.51 5.03
CA ASP A 161 1.77 -16.80 5.45
C ASP A 161 2.77 -16.73 4.30
N MET A 162 3.47 -15.60 4.16
CA MET A 162 4.42 -15.39 3.08
C MET A 162 5.48 -14.35 3.43
N ASP A 163 6.62 -14.44 2.76
CA ASP A 163 7.66 -13.42 2.79
C ASP A 163 7.53 -12.49 1.58
N ALA A 164 7.65 -11.18 1.81
CA ALA A 164 7.69 -10.18 0.76
C ALA A 164 8.60 -9.03 1.16
N ASN A 165 9.46 -8.59 0.25
CA ASN A 165 10.37 -7.47 0.46
C ASN A 165 11.25 -7.60 1.74
N GLY A 166 11.71 -8.81 2.04
CA GLY A 166 12.52 -9.10 3.23
C GLY A 166 11.77 -9.08 4.56
N LYS A 167 10.43 -9.03 4.53
CA LYS A 167 9.56 -9.09 5.72
C LYS A 167 8.66 -10.31 5.66
N HIS A 168 8.37 -10.87 6.83
CA HIS A 168 7.45 -11.98 7.00
C HIS A 168 6.05 -11.48 7.35
N PHE A 169 5.05 -11.95 6.61
CA PHE A 169 3.64 -11.62 6.82
C PHE A 169 2.88 -12.89 7.18
N ASN A 170 2.29 -12.91 8.38
CA ASN A 170 1.37 -13.99 8.75
C ASN A 170 -0.04 -13.68 8.22
N LYS A 171 -0.83 -14.73 7.95
CA LYS A 171 -2.20 -14.59 7.45
C LYS A 171 -3.16 -13.97 8.46
N GLU A 172 -2.85 -14.12 9.76
CA GLU A 172 -3.74 -13.71 10.85
C GLU A 172 -3.72 -12.20 11.11
N ASN A 173 -2.60 -11.54 10.81
CA ASN A 173 -2.38 -10.11 11.06
C ASN A 173 -2.13 -9.34 9.76
N SER A 174 -2.36 -9.95 8.59
CA SER A 174 -2.12 -9.30 7.30
C SER A 174 -3.35 -9.33 6.43
N ILE A 175 -3.52 -8.24 5.68
CA ILE A 175 -4.59 -8.07 4.69
C ILE A 175 -3.98 -7.70 3.35
N ILE A 176 -4.76 -7.97 2.30
CA ILE A 176 -4.43 -7.62 0.93
C ILE A 176 -5.43 -6.60 0.42
N ILE A 177 -4.93 -5.52 -0.18
CA ILE A 177 -5.72 -4.46 -0.82
C ILE A 177 -5.54 -4.60 -2.33
N PRO A 178 -6.56 -5.06 -3.08
CA PRO A 178 -6.52 -5.06 -4.54
C PRO A 178 -6.41 -3.64 -5.09
N LEU A 179 -5.62 -3.42 -6.13
CA LEU A 179 -5.53 -2.11 -6.79
C LEU A 179 -6.63 -1.90 -7.84
N GLU A 180 -7.26 -2.99 -8.31
CA GLU A 180 -8.42 -2.95 -9.21
C GLU A 180 -9.71 -2.58 -8.46
N GLN A 181 -9.78 -1.33 -8.02
CA GLN A 181 -10.96 -0.78 -7.34
C GLN A 181 -11.07 0.75 -7.51
N LYS A 182 -12.27 1.29 -7.28
CA LYS A 182 -12.60 2.71 -7.51
C LYS A 182 -11.67 3.70 -6.79
N ASN A 183 -11.20 3.34 -5.58
CA ASN A 183 -10.44 4.23 -4.71
C ASN A 183 -8.91 4.14 -4.91
N VAL A 184 -8.43 3.59 -6.03
CA VAL A 184 -6.99 3.35 -6.28
C VAL A 184 -6.11 4.59 -6.11
N ARG A 185 -6.57 5.78 -6.52
CA ARG A 185 -5.79 7.03 -6.35
C ARG A 185 -5.56 7.37 -4.88
N MET A 186 -6.59 7.18 -4.04
CA MET A 186 -6.48 7.40 -2.60
C MET A 186 -5.60 6.33 -1.95
N ILE A 187 -5.71 5.08 -2.38
CA ILE A 187 -4.83 3.99 -1.92
C ILE A 187 -3.37 4.34 -2.26
N ASN A 188 -3.07 4.75 -3.50
CA ASN A 188 -1.72 5.14 -3.88
C ASN A 188 -1.18 6.29 -3.01
N ALA A 189 -2.01 7.30 -2.71
CA ALA A 189 -1.62 8.39 -1.81
C ALA A 189 -1.36 7.91 -0.37
N MET A 190 -2.15 6.96 0.15
CA MET A 190 -1.96 6.38 1.49
C MET A 190 -0.61 5.64 1.62
N PHE A 191 -0.18 4.96 0.55
CA PHE A 191 1.04 4.13 0.54
C PHE A 191 2.26 4.83 -0.07
N GLU A 192 2.11 6.08 -0.51
CA GLU A 192 3.18 6.87 -1.11
C GLU A 192 4.31 7.10 -0.11
N LYS A 193 5.54 6.83 -0.55
CA LYS A 193 6.77 7.08 0.22
C LYS A 193 7.64 8.05 -0.57
N ARG A 194 7.61 9.33 -0.19
CA ARG A 194 8.49 10.36 -0.76
C ARG A 194 9.77 10.49 0.05
N THR A 195 10.90 10.35 -0.62
CA THR A 195 12.25 10.55 -0.03
C THR A 195 13.00 11.72 -0.67
N GLN A 196 12.46 12.30 -1.74
CA GLN A 196 13.02 13.43 -2.46
C GLN A 196 11.93 14.47 -2.72
N PHE A 197 12.27 15.74 -2.55
CA PHE A 197 11.35 16.87 -2.67
C PHE A 197 12.00 17.95 -3.55
N ALA A 198 11.18 18.67 -4.31
CA ALA A 198 11.65 19.74 -5.19
C ALA A 198 12.04 21.01 -4.40
N ASP A 199 11.34 21.28 -3.31
CA ASP A 199 11.59 22.37 -2.37
C ASP A 199 11.45 21.91 -0.91
N SER A 200 11.84 22.76 0.03
CA SER A 200 11.95 22.43 1.46
C SER A 200 10.83 23.02 2.32
N LEU A 201 9.67 23.35 1.73
CA LEU A 201 8.56 23.92 2.48
C LEU A 201 7.94 22.84 3.39
N PHE A 202 8.04 23.06 4.69
CA PHE A 202 7.72 22.09 5.75
C PHE A 202 6.32 21.45 5.62
N TYR A 203 5.33 22.21 5.15
CA TYR A 203 3.95 21.74 5.02
C TYR A 203 3.80 20.64 3.96
N ASP A 204 4.56 20.71 2.87
CA ASP A 204 4.53 19.73 1.76
C ASP A 204 5.25 18.42 2.12
N ILE A 205 5.98 18.40 3.24
CA ILE A 205 6.80 17.28 3.73
C ILE A 205 6.11 16.54 4.90
N SER A 206 5.03 17.09 5.46
CA SER A 206 4.38 16.58 6.68
C SER A 206 3.38 15.44 6.47
N ALA A 207 3.20 14.95 5.24
CA ALA A 207 2.33 13.81 4.96
C ALA A 207 2.96 12.49 5.41
N TRP A 208 2.19 11.67 6.14
CA TRP A 208 2.64 10.36 6.62
C TRP A 208 2.29 9.27 5.60
N THR A 209 3.25 8.40 5.30
CA THR A 209 2.97 7.09 4.69
C THR A 209 2.13 6.30 5.69
N LEU A 210 0.83 6.16 5.41
CA LEU A 210 -0.15 5.71 6.39
C LEU A 210 0.19 4.36 7.05
N PRO A 211 0.55 3.28 6.33
CA PRO A 211 0.88 2.00 7.01
C PRO A 211 2.01 2.16 8.03
N LEU A 212 3.01 3.01 7.76
CA LEU A 212 4.13 3.24 8.68
C LEU A 212 3.68 3.97 9.95
N ALA A 213 2.68 4.85 9.86
CA ALA A 213 2.09 5.50 11.04
C ALA A 213 1.37 4.51 11.97
N PHE A 214 0.91 3.38 11.43
CA PHE A 214 0.37 2.25 12.19
C PHE A 214 1.43 1.21 12.55
N ASN A 215 2.72 1.47 12.30
CA ASN A 215 3.80 0.51 12.49
C ASN A 215 3.59 -0.82 11.71
N LEU A 216 3.02 -0.73 10.50
CA LEU A 216 2.77 -1.85 9.61
C LEU A 216 3.82 -1.92 8.50
N ASP A 217 4.29 -3.13 8.24
CA ASP A 217 5.06 -3.42 7.03
C ASP A 217 4.09 -3.53 5.84
N TYR A 218 4.60 -3.24 4.63
CA TYR A 218 3.83 -3.43 3.41
C TYR A 218 4.70 -3.80 2.21
N ALA A 219 4.08 -4.45 1.23
CA ALA A 219 4.71 -4.85 -0.03
C ALA A 219 3.71 -4.76 -1.19
N TYR A 220 4.21 -4.40 -2.36
CA TYR A 220 3.47 -4.50 -3.62
C TYR A 220 3.64 -5.91 -4.19
N LEU A 221 2.56 -6.52 -4.66
CA LEU A 221 2.60 -7.89 -5.19
C LEU A 221 1.61 -8.11 -6.34
N ASN A 222 1.84 -9.20 -7.05
CA ASN A 222 0.84 -9.83 -7.90
C ASN A 222 -0.08 -10.75 -7.07
N LEU A 223 -1.38 -10.56 -7.17
CA LEU A 223 -2.42 -11.20 -6.36
C LEU A 223 -2.69 -12.68 -6.68
N THR A 224 -2.13 -13.22 -7.77
CA THR A 224 -2.40 -14.60 -8.22
C THR A 224 -2.14 -15.59 -7.07
N ASP A 225 -3.19 -16.34 -6.73
CA ASP A 225 -3.27 -17.33 -5.65
C ASP A 225 -3.02 -16.86 -4.21
N LYS A 226 -2.95 -15.55 -3.97
CA LYS A 226 -2.66 -14.98 -2.62
C LYS A 226 -3.89 -14.43 -1.92
N LEU A 227 -4.95 -14.12 -2.68
CA LEU A 227 -6.19 -13.56 -2.15
C LEU A 227 -6.97 -14.58 -1.32
N GLY A 228 -7.25 -14.23 -0.06
CA GLY A 228 -8.23 -14.92 0.78
C GLY A 228 -9.64 -14.36 0.62
N THR A 229 -10.51 -14.69 1.57
CA THR A 229 -11.89 -14.18 1.59
C THR A 229 -11.91 -12.66 1.74
N GLN A 230 -12.84 -12.01 1.03
CA GLN A 230 -13.10 -10.59 1.24
C GLN A 230 -13.57 -10.35 2.67
N ILE A 231 -13.00 -9.35 3.33
CA ILE A 231 -13.42 -8.94 4.66
C ILE A 231 -14.42 -7.79 4.48
N THR A 232 -15.68 -8.03 4.85
CA THR A 232 -16.75 -7.03 4.77
C THR A 232 -17.06 -6.34 6.09
N ASN A 233 -16.67 -6.98 7.19
CA ASN A 233 -16.72 -6.42 8.53
C ASN A 233 -15.57 -7.00 9.37
N MET A 234 -14.59 -6.17 9.68
CA MET A 234 -13.47 -6.48 10.52
C MET A 234 -13.95 -6.48 11.97
N GLU A 235 -14.05 -7.68 12.55
CA GLU A 235 -14.43 -7.85 13.95
C GLU A 235 -13.24 -7.70 14.88
N PHE A 236 -13.50 -7.19 16.06
CA PHE A 236 -12.50 -7.10 17.11
C PHE A 236 -12.30 -8.46 17.76
N GLU A 237 -11.10 -9.01 17.64
CA GLU A 237 -10.77 -10.29 18.25
C GLU A 237 -10.37 -10.11 19.71
N LYS A 238 -11.05 -10.86 20.59
CA LYS A 238 -10.76 -10.84 22.02
C LYS A 238 -9.49 -11.64 22.32
N GLY A 239 -8.64 -11.06 23.15
CA GLY A 239 -7.46 -11.73 23.67
C GLY A 239 -7.83 -12.76 24.73
N LYS A 240 -6.85 -13.58 25.11
CA LYS A 240 -7.05 -14.69 26.04
C LYS A 240 -6.05 -14.61 27.19
N LEU A 241 -6.51 -15.02 28.37
CA LEU A 241 -5.65 -15.35 29.50
C LEU A 241 -5.34 -16.85 29.45
N SER A 242 -4.07 -17.25 29.56
CA SER A 242 -3.69 -18.67 29.47
C SER A 242 -4.26 -19.50 30.63
N ASN A 243 -4.01 -19.10 31.88
CA ASN A 243 -4.49 -19.75 33.10
C ASN A 243 -4.46 -18.76 34.28
N GLN A 244 -4.95 -19.17 35.46
CA GLN A 244 -4.67 -18.46 36.70
C GLN A 244 -3.20 -18.65 37.10
N SER A 245 -2.55 -17.57 37.55
CA SER A 245 -1.17 -17.59 38.05
C SER A 245 -1.12 -17.45 39.56
N GLN A 246 -0.08 -18.00 40.18
CA GLN A 246 0.30 -17.74 41.57
C GLN A 246 1.51 -16.80 41.70
N TYR A 247 2.18 -16.48 40.59
CA TYR A 247 3.41 -15.69 40.57
C TYR A 247 3.24 -14.36 39.84
N ALA A 248 3.03 -14.38 38.51
CA ALA A 248 2.87 -13.17 37.71
C ALA A 248 2.08 -13.44 36.41
N TYR A 249 1.61 -12.35 35.80
CA TYR A 249 1.09 -12.31 34.44
C TYR A 249 2.00 -11.46 33.55
N VAL A 250 2.14 -11.82 32.28
CA VAL A 250 2.95 -11.07 31.30
C VAL A 250 2.22 -10.90 29.98
N PHE A 251 2.35 -9.73 29.36
CA PHE A 251 2.01 -9.50 27.95
C PHE A 251 3.07 -8.66 27.25
N GLU A 252 3.29 -8.92 25.96
CA GLU A 252 4.25 -8.17 25.14
C GLU A 252 3.72 -6.77 24.74
N TRP A 253 4.62 -5.84 24.50
CA TRP A 253 4.28 -4.44 24.17
C TRP A 253 3.83 -4.21 22.73
N HIS A 254 4.06 -5.18 21.83
CA HIS A 254 3.88 -4.97 20.39
C HIS A 254 2.44 -4.65 19.97
N ASN A 255 1.43 -5.09 20.71
CA ASN A 255 0.03 -4.91 20.33
C ASN A 255 -0.40 -3.44 20.45
N TYR A 256 -1.10 -2.91 19.43
CA TYR A 256 -1.64 -1.54 19.41
C TYR A 256 -2.37 -1.12 20.70
N TYR A 257 -3.08 -2.06 21.35
CA TYR A 257 -3.85 -1.80 22.55
C TYR A 257 -3.08 -2.05 23.86
N ALA A 258 -1.83 -2.51 23.81
CA ALA A 258 -1.00 -2.73 25.00
C ALA A 258 -0.89 -1.48 25.90
N PRO A 259 -0.71 -0.24 25.37
CA PRO A 259 -0.72 0.96 26.19
C PRO A 259 -2.05 1.20 26.90
N ALA A 260 -3.18 0.96 26.22
CA ALA A 260 -4.51 1.13 26.79
C ALA A 260 -4.79 0.08 27.87
N ALA A 261 -4.37 -1.17 27.65
CA ALA A 261 -4.46 -2.25 28.63
C ALA A 261 -3.65 -1.94 29.89
N LEU A 262 -2.39 -1.50 29.73
CA LEU A 262 -1.55 -1.07 30.85
C LEU A 262 -2.20 0.09 31.62
N GLN A 263 -2.70 1.11 30.92
CA GLN A 263 -3.35 2.24 31.57
C GLN A 263 -4.59 1.81 32.35
N ALA A 264 -5.39 0.87 31.81
CA ALA A 264 -6.56 0.33 32.49
C ALA A 264 -6.18 -0.44 33.78
N LEU A 265 -5.06 -1.17 33.76
CA LEU A 265 -4.51 -1.85 34.95
C LEU A 265 -4.03 -0.83 36.00
N LEU A 266 -3.24 0.17 35.59
CA LEU A 266 -2.72 1.21 36.49
C LEU A 266 -3.84 2.05 37.12
N LYS A 267 -4.89 2.36 36.36
CA LYS A 267 -6.08 3.09 36.87
C LYS A 267 -6.84 2.30 37.93
N LYS A 268 -6.75 0.97 37.92
CA LYS A 268 -7.29 0.08 38.96
C LYS A 268 -6.36 -0.04 40.19
N GLY A 269 -5.24 0.68 40.21
CA GLY A 269 -4.25 0.62 41.29
C GLY A 269 -3.35 -0.62 41.25
N LEU A 270 -3.41 -1.42 40.17
CA LEU A 270 -2.57 -2.61 40.05
C LEU A 270 -1.12 -2.23 39.80
N ARG A 271 -0.22 -2.90 40.52
CA ARG A 271 1.22 -2.76 40.33
C ARG A 271 1.61 -3.48 39.04
N ALA A 272 2.38 -2.81 38.19
CA ALA A 272 2.94 -3.38 36.97
C ALA A 272 4.43 -2.99 36.84
N LYS A 273 5.19 -3.79 36.11
CA LYS A 273 6.60 -3.54 35.80
C LYS A 273 6.85 -3.69 34.31
N VAL A 274 7.83 -2.98 33.78
CA VAL A 274 8.28 -3.10 32.38
C VAL A 274 9.63 -3.79 32.30
N ALA A 275 9.78 -4.72 31.37
CA ALA A 275 11.04 -5.37 31.04
C ALA A 275 11.90 -4.44 30.17
N LEU A 276 13.10 -4.09 30.65
CA LEU A 276 14.06 -3.27 29.92
C LEU A 276 14.98 -4.09 29.00
N LYS A 277 14.92 -5.43 29.08
CA LYS A 277 15.65 -6.37 28.22
C LYS A 277 14.77 -7.58 27.88
N PRO A 278 15.07 -8.32 26.80
CA PRO A 278 14.38 -9.57 26.50
C PRO A 278 14.71 -10.63 27.55
N PHE A 279 13.78 -11.54 27.75
CA PHE A 279 13.93 -12.66 28.68
C PHE A 279 13.10 -13.85 28.22
N SER A 280 13.43 -15.02 28.73
CA SER A 280 12.66 -16.24 28.49
C SER A 280 12.27 -16.89 29.80
N VAL A 281 11.06 -17.42 29.86
CA VAL A 281 10.51 -18.11 31.02
C VAL A 281 9.53 -19.18 30.55
N GLU A 282 9.62 -20.38 31.13
CA GLU A 282 8.71 -21.50 30.80
C GLU A 282 8.65 -21.81 29.29
N GLY A 283 9.78 -21.72 28.58
CA GLY A 283 9.87 -21.98 27.14
C GLY A 283 9.30 -20.87 26.24
N HIS A 284 8.88 -19.73 26.81
CA HIS A 284 8.39 -18.58 26.06
C HIS A 284 9.41 -17.44 26.13
N SER A 285 9.62 -16.75 25.01
CA SER A 285 10.49 -15.58 24.92
C SER A 285 9.67 -14.31 24.81
N TYR A 286 10.11 -13.26 25.51
CA TYR A 286 9.44 -11.97 25.59
C TYR A 286 10.41 -10.86 25.19
N ASP A 287 9.91 -9.92 24.39
CA ASP A 287 10.71 -8.81 23.88
C ASP A 287 10.82 -7.63 24.87
N TYR A 288 11.62 -6.63 24.52
CA TYR A 288 11.71 -5.34 25.20
C TYR A 288 10.31 -4.72 25.42
N GLY A 289 10.12 -4.07 26.56
CA GLY A 289 8.88 -3.37 26.88
C GLY A 289 7.77 -4.27 27.41
N SER A 290 7.97 -5.60 27.48
CA SER A 290 6.98 -6.53 28.02
C SER A 290 6.55 -6.14 29.43
N ILE A 291 5.25 -6.23 29.70
CA ILE A 291 4.63 -5.77 30.94
C ILE A 291 4.36 -6.98 31.84
N MET A 292 4.87 -6.92 33.07
CA MET A 292 4.66 -7.92 34.11
C MET A 292 3.76 -7.38 35.23
N ILE A 293 2.77 -8.16 35.61
CA ILE A 293 1.86 -7.89 36.72
C ILE A 293 2.09 -8.98 37.78
N PRO A 294 2.73 -8.68 38.92
CA PRO A 294 2.89 -9.65 39.99
C PRO A 294 1.54 -10.00 40.60
N VAL A 295 1.36 -11.27 41.00
CA VAL A 295 0.20 -11.75 41.76
C VAL A 295 0.33 -11.36 43.23
N GLN A 296 1.54 -11.48 43.76
CA GLN A 296 1.89 -11.07 45.12
C GLN A 296 2.01 -9.54 45.21
N ASN A 297 1.85 -9.01 46.43
CA ASN A 297 1.91 -7.57 46.70
C ASN A 297 0.90 -6.77 45.86
N GLN A 298 -0.28 -7.33 45.58
CA GLN A 298 -1.43 -6.61 45.06
C GLN A 298 -2.47 -6.45 46.16
N ASP A 299 -3.34 -5.46 46.00
CA ASP A 299 -4.46 -5.27 46.93
C ASP A 299 -5.59 -6.29 46.65
N LEU A 300 -5.62 -6.86 45.43
CA LEU A 300 -6.53 -7.92 45.02
C LEU A 300 -5.95 -9.31 45.35
N ASN A 301 -6.83 -10.25 45.67
CA ASN A 301 -6.44 -11.65 45.78
C ASN A 301 -6.21 -12.29 44.39
N ALA A 302 -5.62 -13.50 44.35
CA ALA A 302 -5.26 -14.16 43.09
C ALA A 302 -6.46 -14.44 42.17
N GLN A 303 -7.64 -14.73 42.72
CA GLN A 303 -8.84 -15.00 41.92
C GLN A 303 -9.42 -13.71 41.34
N GLU A 304 -9.47 -12.63 42.13
CA GLU A 304 -9.88 -11.31 41.69
C GLU A 304 -8.95 -10.75 40.60
N LEU A 305 -7.65 -10.90 40.79
CA LEU A 305 -6.66 -10.50 39.80
C LEU A 305 -6.84 -11.27 38.49
N ALA A 306 -7.04 -12.59 38.54
CA ALA A 306 -7.29 -13.41 37.35
C ALA A 306 -8.55 -12.96 36.58
N MET A 307 -9.62 -12.56 37.28
CA MET A 307 -10.81 -11.99 36.66
C MET A 307 -10.51 -10.65 35.97
N VAL A 308 -9.74 -9.77 36.60
CA VAL A 308 -9.31 -8.51 35.99
C VAL A 308 -8.44 -8.77 34.76
N MET A 309 -7.45 -9.66 34.84
CA MET A 309 -6.57 -9.98 33.71
C MET A 309 -7.35 -10.59 32.54
N THR A 310 -8.31 -11.47 32.81
CA THR A 310 -9.20 -12.03 31.78
C THR A 310 -10.00 -10.93 31.08
N LYS A 311 -10.56 -9.99 31.85
CA LYS A 311 -11.30 -8.86 31.30
C LYS A 311 -10.40 -7.92 30.47
N ILE A 312 -9.18 -7.64 30.93
CA ILE A 312 -8.20 -6.83 30.18
C ILE A 312 -7.84 -7.52 28.86
N ALA A 313 -7.56 -8.82 28.88
CA ALA A 313 -7.28 -9.59 27.66
C ALA A 313 -8.43 -9.49 26.64
N GLN A 314 -9.67 -9.63 27.11
CA GLN A 314 -10.87 -9.56 26.27
C GLN A 314 -11.16 -8.16 25.74
N ASP A 315 -11.10 -7.13 26.60
CA ASP A 315 -11.45 -5.75 26.25
C ASP A 315 -10.41 -5.13 25.29
N PHE A 316 -9.15 -5.54 25.38
CA PHE A 316 -8.04 -4.96 24.60
C PHE A 316 -7.43 -5.91 23.56
N GLY A 317 -7.95 -7.12 23.37
CA GLY A 317 -7.48 -7.99 22.29
C GLY A 317 -6.04 -8.49 22.50
N ILE A 318 -5.55 -8.51 23.75
CA ILE A 318 -4.18 -8.91 24.08
C ILE A 318 -4.14 -10.30 24.72
N ASN A 319 -3.19 -11.13 24.29
CA ASN A 319 -2.93 -12.40 24.94
C ASN A 319 -2.04 -12.18 26.17
N ILE A 320 -2.46 -12.73 27.30
CA ILE A 320 -1.79 -12.58 28.59
C ILE A 320 -1.37 -13.96 29.06
N THR A 321 -0.07 -14.12 29.33
CA THR A 321 0.51 -15.37 29.78
C THR A 321 0.62 -15.36 31.31
N SER A 322 0.21 -16.46 31.92
CA SER A 322 0.41 -16.77 33.34
C SER A 322 1.78 -17.40 33.54
N LEU A 323 2.59 -16.85 34.44
CA LEU A 323 3.86 -17.45 34.86
C LEU A 323 3.67 -18.18 36.18
N SER A 324 4.24 -19.38 36.31
CA SER A 324 4.24 -20.16 37.55
C SER A 324 5.51 -19.93 38.39
N THR A 325 6.59 -19.44 37.77
CA THR A 325 7.89 -19.22 38.42
C THR A 325 8.52 -17.86 38.09
N GLY A 326 9.41 -17.41 38.97
CA GLY A 326 10.33 -16.29 38.74
C GLY A 326 11.62 -16.66 38.02
N LEU A 327 11.85 -17.96 37.78
CA LEU A 327 13.08 -18.46 37.18
C LEU A 327 13.10 -18.21 35.68
N THR A 328 13.96 -17.30 35.25
CA THR A 328 14.11 -16.87 33.85
C THR A 328 15.48 -17.23 33.28
N GLU A 329 15.54 -17.41 31.97
CA GLU A 329 16.77 -17.25 31.21
C GLU A 329 16.89 -15.78 30.75
N GLY A 330 18.05 -15.15 31.01
CA GLY A 330 18.24 -13.71 30.77
C GLY A 330 18.09 -12.89 32.05
N ILE A 331 17.21 -11.88 32.04
CA ILE A 331 16.97 -11.01 33.22
C ILE A 331 15.97 -11.64 34.19
N ASP A 332 16.30 -11.61 35.48
CA ASP A 332 15.37 -12.03 36.55
C ASP A 332 14.21 -11.04 36.70
N LEU A 333 12.99 -11.55 36.93
CA LEU A 333 11.75 -10.79 37.16
C LEU A 333 11.83 -9.89 38.42
N GLY A 334 12.73 -10.21 39.35
CA GLY A 334 13.06 -9.39 40.51
C GLY A 334 14.17 -8.35 40.29
N SER A 335 14.87 -8.40 39.15
CA SER A 335 16.05 -7.55 38.90
C SER A 335 15.69 -6.08 38.63
N PRO A 336 16.65 -5.14 38.75
CA PRO A 336 16.47 -3.75 38.35
C PRO A 336 16.12 -3.56 36.87
N ASN A 337 16.27 -4.59 36.03
CA ASN A 337 15.82 -4.55 34.63
C ASN A 337 14.30 -4.75 34.48
N PHE A 338 13.59 -4.98 35.59
CA PHE A 338 12.14 -4.87 35.68
C PHE A 338 11.77 -3.62 36.48
N GLU A 339 11.48 -2.54 35.76
CA GLU A 339 11.22 -1.24 36.37
C GLU A 339 9.73 -1.09 36.74
N PRO A 340 9.40 -0.69 37.99
CA PRO A 340 8.01 -0.42 38.38
C PRO A 340 7.41 0.75 37.59
N LEU A 341 6.22 0.52 37.05
CA LEU A 341 5.46 1.55 36.33
C LEU A 341 4.60 2.36 37.29
N LYS A 342 4.56 3.67 37.07
CA LYS A 342 3.70 4.59 37.82
C LYS A 342 2.49 4.95 36.99
N ALA A 343 1.36 5.16 37.67
CA ALA A 343 0.16 5.68 37.02
C ALA A 343 0.45 7.03 36.35
N LEU A 344 0.13 7.14 35.07
CA LEU A 344 0.24 8.39 34.31
C LEU A 344 -1.09 9.13 34.37
N ASN A 345 -1.02 10.42 34.67
CA ASN A 345 -2.14 11.36 34.55
C ASN A 345 -1.95 12.12 33.24
N VAL A 346 -2.62 11.67 32.18
CA VAL A 346 -2.53 12.27 30.86
C VAL A 346 -3.61 13.33 30.71
N ALA A 347 -3.21 14.55 30.34
CA ALA A 347 -4.12 15.59 29.86
C ALA A 347 -3.93 15.73 28.35
N VAL A 348 -5.03 15.73 27.61
CA VAL A 348 -5.05 16.11 26.18
C VAL A 348 -5.78 17.45 26.13
N LEU A 349 -5.09 18.49 25.66
CA LEU A 349 -5.62 19.84 25.51
C LEU A 349 -6.18 20.05 24.11
#